data_AF-F2DZB7-F1
#
_entry.id   AF-F2DZB7-F1
#
_cell.length_a   1.000
_cell.length_b   1.000
_cell.length_c   1.000
_cell.angle_alpha   90.00
_cell.angle_beta   90.00
_cell.angle_gamma   90.00
#
_symmetry.space_group_name_H-M   'P 1'
#
loop_
_entity.id
_entity.type
_entity.pdbx_description
1 polymer ?
#
loop_
_entity_poly.entity_id
_entity_poly.type
_entity_poly.pdbx_seq_one_letter_code
_entity_poly.pdbx_strand_id
1 'polypeptide(L)'
;WWLELLQWRPRRYAARTGVRPRLSKALLARRVKSIPGTFTSKITYLNSFTCPLIEEVHADVFSALDEYAQSNFIKTIWVEKLDDEKSIFCFEVAEPAKDPKSRETYDPKGGDIIVVSLRKPQHVSDLIQNKASYVLGSVLKCGDKDGDFPPNCCIVRFSAAIPIEVDPETKLPVAPSFAVFLINMKTYIRIWKVPSYGSRKPEQKQ
;
A
#
# COMPACT_ATOMS: atom_id res chain seq x y z
N TRP A 1 3.92 12.45 0.24
CA TRP A 1 3.71 11.61 -0.94
C TRP A 1 3.10 10.25 -0.63
N TRP A 2 3.83 9.21 -0.17
CA TRP A 2 3.18 7.91 0.15
C TRP A 2 2.13 8.02 1.26
N LEU A 3 2.39 8.85 2.27
CA LEU A 3 1.40 9.21 3.29
C LEU A 3 0.22 10.05 2.75
N GLU A 4 0.37 10.78 1.64
CA GLU A 4 -0.73 11.61 1.07
C GLU A 4 -1.74 10.77 0.29
N LEU A 5 -1.27 9.73 -0.42
CA LEU A 5 -2.13 8.68 -0.98
C LEU A 5 -2.92 7.94 0.11
N LEU A 6 -2.32 7.80 1.30
CA LEU A 6 -2.93 7.15 2.45
C LEU A 6 -3.78 8.07 3.34
N GLN A 7 -3.53 9.38 3.32
CA GLN A 7 -4.32 10.39 4.05
C GLN A 7 -5.66 10.69 3.41
N TRP A 8 -5.94 10.18 2.20
CA TRP A 8 -7.26 10.27 1.60
C TRP A 8 -8.23 9.31 2.30
N ARG A 9 -8.72 9.73 3.48
CA ARG A 9 -9.89 9.13 4.12
C ARG A 9 -11.14 9.63 3.40
N PRO A 10 -12.08 8.76 2.99
CA PRO A 10 -13.42 9.19 2.64
C PRO A 10 -14.04 9.82 3.90
N ARG A 11 -14.05 11.15 4.01
CA ARG A 11 -14.87 11.80 5.04
C ARG A 11 -16.32 11.45 4.71
N ARG A 12 -16.88 10.54 5.52
CA ARG A 12 -18.28 10.08 5.53
C ARG A 12 -18.75 9.37 4.24
N TYR A 13 -18.43 8.08 4.13
CA TYR A 13 -19.17 7.13 3.28
C TYR A 13 -19.56 5.90 4.09
N ALA A 14 -20.35 6.13 5.13
CA ALA A 14 -21.02 5.06 5.89
C ALA A 14 -22.29 5.63 6.54
N ALA A 15 -23.15 6.27 5.75
CA ALA A 15 -24.55 6.47 6.12
C ALA A 15 -25.35 6.79 4.86
N ARG A 16 -26.25 5.86 4.51
CA ARG A 16 -27.27 5.93 3.46
C ARG A 16 -26.76 5.89 2.01
N THR A 17 -27.50 5.10 1.24
CA THR A 17 -27.46 4.94 -0.22
C THR A 17 -26.40 3.95 -0.69
N GLY A 18 -26.86 2.73 -1.04
CA GLY A 18 -26.07 1.73 -1.77
C GLY A 18 -25.79 2.19 -3.20
N VAL A 19 -24.98 3.23 -3.34
CA VAL A 19 -24.56 3.79 -4.63
C VAL A 19 -23.08 3.52 -4.83
N ARG A 20 -22.81 2.79 -5.93
CA ARG A 20 -21.53 2.28 -6.45
C ARG A 20 -20.42 3.34 -6.63
N PRO A 21 -19.15 2.93 -6.95
CA PRO A 21 -17.92 3.76 -7.08
C PRO A 21 -17.93 4.96 -8.06
N ARG A 22 -19.06 5.36 -8.62
CA ARG A 22 -19.16 6.47 -9.58
C ARG A 22 -18.83 7.85 -8.96
N LEU A 23 -18.94 8.00 -7.64
CA LEU A 23 -18.70 9.27 -6.95
C LEU A 23 -17.21 9.63 -6.77
N SER A 24 -16.29 8.65 -6.75
CA SER A 24 -14.84 8.94 -6.70
C SER A 24 -14.36 9.55 -8.02
N LYS A 25 -14.73 8.93 -9.15
CA LYS A 25 -14.38 9.43 -10.50
C LYS A 25 -14.87 10.87 -10.74
N ALA A 26 -16.08 11.23 -10.28
CA ALA A 26 -16.62 12.59 -10.47
C ALA A 26 -15.89 13.66 -9.65
N LEU A 27 -15.45 13.35 -8.43
CA LEU A 27 -14.67 14.27 -7.59
C LEU A 27 -13.24 14.44 -8.09
N LEU A 28 -12.68 13.38 -8.69
CA LEU A 28 -11.32 13.34 -9.23
C LEU A 28 -11.24 13.97 -10.61
N ALA A 29 -12.26 13.79 -11.47
CA ALA A 29 -12.42 14.54 -12.71
C ALA A 29 -12.45 16.06 -12.49
N ARG A 30 -12.88 16.51 -11.30
CA ARG A 30 -12.86 17.94 -10.93
C ARG A 30 -11.48 18.45 -10.51
N ARG A 31 -10.52 17.55 -10.21
CA ARG A 31 -9.16 17.87 -9.76
C ARG A 31 -8.09 17.56 -10.81
N VAL A 32 -8.28 16.53 -11.64
CA VAL A 32 -7.40 16.21 -12.76
C VAL A 32 -7.72 17.15 -13.91
N LYS A 33 -6.88 18.17 -14.07
CA LYS A 33 -6.91 19.02 -15.27
C LYS A 33 -6.38 18.22 -16.46
N SER A 34 -6.93 18.47 -17.65
CA SER A 34 -6.39 17.92 -18.88
C SER A 34 -4.92 18.32 -19.02
N ILE A 35 -4.09 17.39 -19.49
CA ILE A 35 -2.67 17.62 -19.71
C ILE A 35 -2.54 18.62 -20.88
N PRO A 36 -1.86 19.78 -20.68
CA PRO A 36 -1.67 20.75 -21.76
C PRO A 36 -0.95 20.14 -22.96
N GLY A 37 -1.31 20.56 -24.18
CA GLY A 37 -0.60 20.14 -25.40
C GLY A 37 0.81 20.73 -25.54
N THR A 38 1.12 21.79 -24.79
CA THR A 38 2.41 22.50 -24.80
C THR A 38 2.80 22.94 -23.40
N PHE A 39 4.11 23.02 -23.14
CA PHE A 39 4.65 23.36 -21.82
C PHE A 39 5.72 24.44 -21.94
N THR A 40 5.71 25.38 -20.99
CA THR A 40 6.67 26.48 -20.93
C THR A 40 8.01 26.06 -20.32
N SER A 41 8.06 24.91 -19.63
CA SER A 41 9.28 24.38 -19.04
C SER A 41 9.19 22.87 -18.79
N LYS A 42 10.35 22.22 -18.62
CA LYS A 42 10.42 20.81 -18.21
C LYS A 42 9.73 20.56 -16.86
N ILE A 43 9.81 21.50 -15.92
CA ILE A 43 9.16 21.38 -14.59
C ILE A 43 7.64 21.41 -14.73
N THR A 44 7.09 22.31 -15.55
CA THR A 44 5.63 22.37 -15.79
C THR A 44 5.12 21.13 -16.51
N TYR A 45 5.91 20.57 -17.44
CA TYR A 45 5.65 19.26 -18.04
C TYR A 45 5.57 18.16 -16.98
N LEU A 46 6.63 17.98 -16.18
CA LEU A 46 6.69 16.90 -15.20
C LEU A 46 5.60 17.00 -14.14
N ASN A 47 5.32 18.21 -13.65
CA ASN A 47 4.28 18.45 -12.65
C ASN A 47 2.87 18.22 -13.18
N SER A 48 2.64 18.28 -14.50
CA SER A 48 1.32 18.01 -15.09
C SER A 48 0.89 16.56 -14.93
N PHE A 49 1.84 15.62 -14.80
CA PHE A 49 1.56 14.20 -14.61
C PHE A 49 1.30 13.83 -13.14
N THR A 50 1.51 14.75 -12.17
CA THR A 50 1.40 14.43 -10.74
C THR A 50 0.03 13.91 -10.35
N CYS A 51 -1.01 14.63 -10.71
CA CYS A 51 -2.38 14.21 -10.42
C CYS A 51 -2.80 12.97 -11.23
N PRO A 52 -2.57 12.90 -12.56
CA PRO A 52 -2.85 11.68 -13.34
C PRO A 52 -2.24 10.40 -12.76
N LEU A 53 -0.97 10.42 -12.36
CA LEU A 53 -0.30 9.23 -11.83
C LEU A 53 -0.76 8.86 -10.41
N ILE A 54 -1.12 9.84 -9.59
CA ILE A 54 -1.79 9.58 -8.31
C ILE A 54 -3.13 8.86 -8.55
N GLU A 55 -3.88 9.32 -9.54
CA GLU A 55 -5.18 8.75 -9.89
C GLU A 55 -5.10 7.36 -10.49
N GLU A 56 -4.06 7.08 -11.27
CA GLU A 56 -3.77 5.73 -11.77
C GLU A 56 -3.50 4.77 -10.62
N VAL A 57 -2.60 5.14 -9.69
CA VAL A 57 -2.33 4.34 -8.48
C VAL A 57 -3.60 4.13 -7.66
N HIS A 58 -4.43 5.16 -7.49
CA HIS A 58 -5.72 5.02 -6.81
C HIS A 58 -6.60 3.99 -7.51
N ALA A 59 -6.79 4.11 -8.82
CA ALA A 59 -7.64 3.21 -9.59
C ALA A 59 -7.19 1.74 -9.42
N ASP A 60 -5.89 1.50 -9.47
CA ASP A 60 -5.32 0.15 -9.33
C ASP A 60 -5.45 -0.40 -7.90
N VAL A 61 -5.22 0.43 -6.87
CA VAL A 61 -5.46 0.03 -5.46
C VAL A 61 -6.93 -0.29 -5.24
N PHE A 62 -7.87 0.54 -5.74
CA PHE A 62 -9.30 0.29 -5.57
C PHE A 62 -9.77 -0.96 -6.33
N SER A 63 -9.23 -1.19 -7.54
CA SER A 63 -9.51 -2.42 -8.28
C SER A 63 -9.03 -3.65 -7.51
N ALA A 64 -7.82 -3.59 -6.94
CA ALA A 64 -7.29 -4.68 -6.12
C ALA A 64 -8.09 -4.91 -4.83
N LEU A 65 -8.67 -3.85 -4.24
CA LEU A 65 -9.58 -3.96 -3.10
C LEU A 65 -10.92 -4.59 -3.48
N ASP A 66 -11.46 -4.29 -4.65
CA ASP A 66 -12.67 -4.95 -5.18
C ASP A 66 -12.42 -6.45 -5.43
N GLU A 67 -11.18 -6.82 -5.79
CA GLU A 67 -10.73 -8.20 -6.00
C GLU A 67 -10.14 -8.87 -4.74
N TYR A 68 -10.22 -8.22 -3.58
CA TYR A 68 -9.60 -8.66 -2.32
C TYR A 68 -9.85 -10.13 -1.96
N ALA A 69 -11.07 -10.62 -2.20
CA ALA A 69 -11.45 -11.99 -1.94
C ALA A 69 -10.68 -13.03 -2.76
N GLN A 70 -10.08 -12.61 -3.88
CA GLN A 70 -9.26 -13.43 -4.79
C GLN A 70 -7.76 -13.13 -4.67
N SER A 71 -7.38 -12.04 -3.99
CA SER A 71 -5.99 -11.70 -3.77
C SER A 71 -5.22 -12.80 -3.04
N ASN A 72 -3.95 -12.92 -3.41
CA ASN A 72 -3.00 -13.72 -2.67
C ASN A 72 -2.70 -13.07 -1.32
N PHE A 73 -2.47 -13.92 -0.32
CA PHE A 73 -2.22 -13.50 1.05
C PHE A 73 -1.21 -14.41 1.72
N ILE A 74 -0.72 -13.99 2.87
CA ILE A 74 0.18 -14.78 3.70
C ILE A 74 -0.16 -14.56 5.17
N LYS A 75 0.03 -15.58 6.00
CA LYS A 75 -0.16 -15.48 7.45
C LYS A 75 1.00 -14.70 8.07
N THR A 76 0.69 -13.79 8.97
CA THR A 76 1.68 -13.15 9.84
C THR A 76 1.90 -14.02 11.07
N ILE A 77 3.15 -14.34 11.37
CA ILE A 77 3.56 -15.17 12.51
C ILE A 77 3.96 -14.30 13.70
N TRP A 78 4.61 -13.18 13.44
CA TRP A 78 5.20 -12.33 14.48
C TRP A 78 5.14 -10.86 14.06
N VAL A 79 4.90 -9.97 15.02
CA VAL A 79 4.80 -8.54 14.76
C VAL A 79 5.49 -7.75 15.87
N GLU A 80 6.39 -6.86 15.48
CA GLU A 80 7.00 -5.88 16.39
C GLU A 80 6.83 -4.47 15.87
N LYS A 81 6.49 -3.56 16.76
CA LYS A 81 6.43 -2.14 16.46
C LYS A 81 7.82 -1.53 16.61
N LEU A 82 8.34 -0.95 15.53
CA LEU A 82 9.69 -0.36 15.49
C LEU A 82 9.69 1.14 15.74
N ASP A 83 8.63 1.85 15.34
CA ASP A 83 8.51 3.31 15.48
C ASP A 83 7.05 3.70 15.72
N ASP A 84 6.78 4.26 16.90
CA ASP A 84 5.45 4.71 17.33
C ASP A 84 4.92 5.88 16.51
N GLU A 85 5.78 6.84 16.17
CA GLU A 85 5.39 8.06 15.46
C GLU A 85 5.10 7.77 13.99
N LYS A 86 5.91 6.90 13.38
CA LYS A 86 5.85 6.62 11.94
C LYS A 86 4.96 5.44 11.58
N SER A 87 4.40 4.73 12.56
CA SER A 87 3.62 3.50 12.36
C SER A 87 4.39 2.47 11.52
N ILE A 88 5.65 2.22 11.90
CA ILE A 88 6.54 1.26 11.24
C ILE A 88 6.62 0.01 12.10
N PHE A 89 6.49 -1.14 11.45
CA PHE A 89 6.46 -2.45 12.08
C PHE A 89 7.36 -3.43 11.33
N CYS A 90 7.92 -4.37 12.07
CA CYS A 90 8.53 -5.59 11.55
C CYS A 90 7.49 -6.70 11.58
N PHE A 91 7.33 -7.40 10.46
CA PHE A 91 6.46 -8.55 10.30
C PHE A 91 7.32 -9.76 9.96
N GLU A 92 7.14 -10.85 10.68
CA GLU A 92 7.54 -12.17 10.21
C GLU A 92 6.34 -12.86 9.58
N VAL A 93 6.50 -13.37 8.36
CA VAL A 93 5.45 -14.07 7.63
C VAL A 93 5.72 -15.57 7.54
N ALA A 94 4.66 -16.34 7.35
CA ALA A 94 4.77 -17.77 7.09
C ALA A 94 5.45 -18.06 5.77
N GLU A 95 5.95 -19.30 5.62
CA GLU A 95 6.44 -19.77 4.34
C GLU A 95 5.30 -19.80 3.31
N PRO A 96 5.48 -19.17 2.13
CA PRO A 96 4.48 -19.22 1.08
C PRO A 96 4.21 -20.65 0.61
N ALA A 97 2.93 -20.95 0.40
CA ALA A 97 2.51 -22.24 -0.15
C ALA A 97 3.15 -22.47 -1.53
N LYS A 98 3.55 -23.72 -1.79
CA LYS A 98 4.12 -24.12 -3.10
C LYS A 98 3.06 -24.50 -4.12
N ASP A 99 1.83 -24.76 -3.67
CA ASP A 99 0.70 -25.08 -4.55
C ASP A 99 0.20 -23.81 -5.25
N PRO A 100 0.31 -23.72 -6.59
CA PRO A 100 -0.16 -22.55 -7.33
C PRO A 100 -1.69 -22.35 -7.28
N LYS A 101 -2.45 -23.36 -6.86
CA LYS A 101 -3.90 -23.22 -6.63
C LYS A 101 -4.23 -22.58 -5.28
N SER A 102 -3.26 -22.53 -4.37
CA SER A 102 -3.41 -21.85 -3.10
C SER A 102 -3.26 -20.34 -3.28
N ARG A 103 -4.08 -19.58 -2.55
CA ARG A 103 -3.91 -18.13 -2.40
C ARG A 103 -2.91 -17.77 -1.30
N GLU A 104 -2.48 -18.75 -0.50
CA GLU A 104 -1.43 -18.58 0.53
C GLU A 104 -0.01 -18.56 -0.07
N THR A 105 0.12 -18.08 -1.30
CA THR A 105 1.35 -18.06 -2.11
C THR A 105 2.04 -16.71 -2.10
N TYR A 106 1.50 -15.72 -1.37
CA TYR A 106 2.06 -14.37 -1.36
C TYR A 106 3.42 -14.35 -0.66
N ASP A 107 4.42 -13.85 -1.39
CA ASP A 107 5.77 -13.59 -0.94
C ASP A 107 6.01 -12.07 -0.97
N PRO A 108 6.00 -11.38 0.19
CA PRO A 108 6.06 -9.91 0.23
C PRO A 108 7.38 -9.36 -0.29
N LYS A 109 7.31 -8.25 -1.03
CA LYS A 109 8.48 -7.61 -1.65
C LYS A 109 8.48 -6.11 -1.38
N GLY A 110 9.69 -5.54 -1.34
CA GLY A 110 9.86 -4.09 -1.25
C GLY A 110 9.09 -3.35 -2.35
N GLY A 111 8.25 -2.39 -1.95
CA GLY A 111 7.34 -1.65 -2.82
C GLY A 111 5.92 -2.23 -2.92
N ASP A 112 5.62 -3.37 -2.29
CA ASP A 112 4.25 -3.87 -2.26
C ASP A 112 3.35 -3.00 -1.38
N ILE A 113 2.10 -2.88 -1.82
CA ILE A 113 0.99 -2.37 -1.02
C ILE A 113 0.14 -3.52 -0.58
N ILE A 114 -0.11 -3.54 0.73
CA ILE A 114 -0.85 -4.59 1.39
C ILE A 114 -1.97 -4.02 2.24
N VAL A 115 -2.90 -4.87 2.59
CA VAL A 115 -3.83 -4.66 3.70
C VAL A 115 -3.65 -5.77 4.73
N VAL A 116 -3.79 -5.42 6.00
CA VAL A 116 -3.79 -6.40 7.10
C VAL A 116 -5.23 -6.79 7.42
N SER A 117 -5.46 -8.10 7.50
CA SER A 117 -6.75 -8.68 7.86
C SER A 117 -6.62 -9.61 9.07
N LEU A 118 -7.65 -9.64 9.92
CA LEU A 118 -7.74 -10.56 11.07
C LEU A 118 -8.41 -11.90 10.71
N ARG A 119 -8.78 -12.07 9.43
CA ARG A 119 -9.41 -13.28 8.89
C ARG A 119 -8.83 -13.58 7.52
N LYS A 120 -8.89 -14.84 7.09
CA LYS A 120 -8.53 -15.20 5.72
C LYS A 120 -9.41 -14.40 4.75
N PRO A 121 -8.84 -13.79 3.70
CA PRO A 121 -9.61 -13.01 2.74
C PRO A 121 -10.54 -13.94 1.95
N GLN A 122 -11.82 -13.98 2.32
CA GLN A 122 -12.84 -14.80 1.65
C GLN A 122 -13.90 -13.94 0.97
N HIS A 123 -14.20 -12.78 1.54
CA HIS A 123 -15.17 -11.86 0.99
C HIS A 123 -14.71 -10.40 1.14
N VAL A 124 -15.11 -9.55 0.21
CA VAL A 124 -14.78 -8.10 0.24
C VAL A 124 -15.32 -7.43 1.51
N SER A 125 -16.41 -7.94 2.09
CA SER A 125 -16.94 -7.42 3.37
C SER A 125 -15.98 -7.60 4.55
N ASP A 126 -15.02 -8.52 4.46
CA ASP A 126 -14.02 -8.73 5.52
C ASP A 126 -13.13 -7.48 5.69
N LEU A 127 -13.00 -6.64 4.64
CA LEU A 127 -12.29 -5.36 4.71
C LEU A 127 -12.99 -4.30 5.59
N ILE A 128 -14.30 -4.43 5.83
CA ILE A 128 -15.15 -3.37 6.43
C ILE A 128 -15.74 -3.81 7.77
N GLN A 129 -15.43 -5.01 8.23
CA GLN A 129 -16.16 -5.72 9.29
C GLN A 129 -16.23 -4.99 10.65
N ASN A 130 -15.25 -4.13 10.98
CA ASN A 130 -15.19 -3.44 12.27
C ASN A 130 -15.56 -1.94 12.25
N LYS A 131 -16.26 -1.44 11.23
CA LYS A 131 -16.57 0.00 11.04
C LYS A 131 -15.34 0.93 10.95
N ALA A 132 -14.13 0.46 11.27
CA ALA A 132 -12.87 1.08 10.97
C ALA A 132 -12.52 0.80 9.51
N SER A 133 -12.08 1.84 8.80
CA SER A 133 -11.46 1.73 7.47
C SER A 133 -10.31 0.74 7.50
N TYR A 134 -10.15 -0.06 6.45
CA TYR A 134 -8.95 -0.87 6.24
C TYR A 134 -7.67 -0.02 6.33
N VAL A 135 -6.59 -0.61 6.82
CA VAL A 135 -5.29 0.05 6.96
C VAL A 135 -4.35 -0.47 5.89
N LEU A 136 -3.89 0.44 5.05
CA LEU A 136 -2.93 0.12 3.99
C LEU A 136 -1.51 0.15 4.56
N GLY A 137 -0.74 -0.86 4.20
CA GLY A 137 0.68 -0.99 4.52
C GLY A 137 1.52 -0.89 3.26
N SER A 138 2.64 -0.18 3.34
CA SER A 138 3.69 -0.18 2.33
C SER A 138 4.87 -1.01 2.82
N VAL A 139 5.22 -2.05 2.08
CA VAL A 139 6.42 -2.85 2.35
C VAL A 139 7.64 -2.04 1.93
N LEU A 140 8.46 -1.65 2.90
CA LEU A 140 9.66 -0.84 2.67
C LEU A 140 10.83 -1.70 2.22
N LYS A 141 11.04 -2.83 2.90
CA LYS A 141 12.04 -3.84 2.59
C LYS A 141 11.63 -5.19 3.17
N CYS A 142 12.10 -6.27 2.56
CA CYS A 142 12.06 -7.62 3.11
C CYS A 142 13.47 -8.19 3.14
N GLY A 143 13.67 -9.23 3.93
CA GLY A 143 14.95 -9.91 3.97
C GLY A 143 15.17 -10.74 2.72
N ASP A 144 16.44 -10.89 2.38
CA ASP A 144 16.87 -11.77 1.32
C ASP A 144 17.75 -12.86 1.96
N LYS A 145 17.83 -14.04 1.33
CA LYS A 145 18.56 -15.19 1.88
C LYS A 145 20.05 -14.91 2.16
N ASP A 146 20.61 -13.96 1.42
CA ASP A 146 22.03 -13.59 1.47
C ASP A 146 22.26 -12.25 2.20
N GLY A 147 21.22 -11.70 2.85
CA GLY A 147 21.27 -10.41 3.53
C GLY A 147 21.31 -10.52 5.06
N ASP A 148 21.69 -9.42 5.72
CA ASP A 148 21.72 -9.30 7.19
C ASP A 148 20.32 -9.24 7.84
N PHE A 149 19.25 -9.30 7.05
CA PHE A 149 17.87 -9.20 7.51
C PHE A 149 17.14 -10.52 7.21
N PRO A 150 16.44 -11.13 8.19
CA PRO A 150 15.87 -12.47 8.03
C PRO A 150 14.92 -12.57 6.83
N PRO A 151 15.02 -13.65 6.01
CA PRO A 151 14.35 -13.72 4.70
C PRO A 151 12.83 -13.75 4.76
N ASN A 152 12.25 -14.15 5.89
CA ASN A 152 10.80 -14.14 6.14
C ASN A 152 10.32 -12.88 6.87
N CYS A 153 11.22 -11.93 7.14
CA CYS A 153 10.91 -10.68 7.80
C CYS A 153 10.75 -9.55 6.79
N CYS A 154 9.81 -8.65 7.07
CA CYS A 154 9.53 -7.46 6.28
C CYS A 154 9.28 -6.24 7.17
N ILE A 155 9.82 -5.09 6.76
CA ILE A 155 9.49 -3.81 7.39
C ILE A 155 8.36 -3.16 6.61
N VAL A 156 7.27 -2.86 7.31
CA VAL A 156 6.07 -2.28 6.74
C VAL A 156 5.73 -0.98 7.43
N ARG A 157 5.42 0.05 6.64
CA ARG A 157 4.87 1.31 7.13
C ARG A 157 3.38 1.38 6.86
N PHE A 158 2.59 1.59 7.89
CA PHE A 158 1.13 1.69 7.76
C PHE A 158 0.64 3.13 7.69
N SER A 159 -0.52 3.30 7.08
CA SER A 159 -1.24 4.58 7.00
C SER A 159 -1.79 5.06 8.34
N ALA A 160 -1.99 4.14 9.27
CA ALA A 160 -2.56 4.35 10.59
C ALA A 160 -2.15 3.21 11.52
N ALA A 161 -2.57 3.28 12.78
CA ALA A 161 -2.46 2.15 13.71
C ALA A 161 -3.18 0.92 13.12
N ILE A 162 -2.51 -0.24 13.22
CA ILE A 162 -3.02 -1.52 12.73
C ILE A 162 -3.92 -2.18 13.78
N PRO A 163 -4.91 -2.99 13.38
CA PRO A 163 -5.83 -3.66 14.29
C PRO A 163 -5.26 -4.97 14.87
N ILE A 164 -3.95 -5.21 14.77
CA ILE A 164 -3.32 -6.43 15.31
C ILE A 164 -3.02 -6.19 16.79
N GLU A 165 -3.64 -6.99 17.65
CA GLU A 165 -3.23 -7.14 19.04
C GLU A 165 -2.12 -8.18 19.13
N VAL A 166 -1.07 -7.84 19.86
CA VAL A 166 0.17 -8.61 19.97
C VAL A 166 0.46 -8.88 21.44
N ASP A 167 0.82 -10.11 21.76
CA ASP A 167 1.26 -10.48 23.10
C ASP A 167 2.57 -9.72 23.46
N PRO A 168 2.62 -9.01 24.60
CA PRO A 168 3.72 -8.09 24.90
C PRO A 168 5.07 -8.81 25.12
N GLU A 169 5.07 -10.08 25.51
CA GLU A 169 6.28 -10.85 25.83
C GLU A 169 6.77 -11.64 24.61
N THR A 170 5.89 -12.43 24.00
CA THR A 170 6.22 -13.31 22.87
C THR A 170 6.18 -12.59 21.52
N LYS A 171 5.54 -11.42 21.45
CA LYS A 171 5.28 -10.64 20.21
C LYS A 171 4.50 -11.42 19.14
N LEU A 172 3.80 -12.47 19.55
CA LEU A 172 2.90 -13.22 18.68
C LEU A 172 1.55 -12.49 18.57
N PRO A 173 0.93 -12.46 17.38
CA PRO A 173 -0.44 -11.99 17.22
C PRO A 173 -1.40 -12.81 18.10
N VAL A 174 -2.21 -12.14 18.91
CA VAL A 174 -3.22 -12.78 19.80
C VAL A 174 -4.31 -13.46 18.98
N ALA A 175 -4.65 -12.89 17.82
CA ALA A 175 -5.55 -13.45 16.84
C ALA A 175 -4.83 -13.69 15.50
N PRO A 176 -5.30 -14.64 14.67
CA PRO A 176 -4.76 -14.83 13.34
C PRO A 176 -4.76 -13.52 12.54
N SER A 177 -3.64 -13.18 11.93
CA SER A 177 -3.52 -12.02 11.05
C SER A 177 -2.88 -12.42 9.72
N PHE A 178 -3.28 -11.73 8.67
CA PHE A 178 -2.91 -12.02 7.30
C PHE A 178 -2.54 -10.73 6.58
N ALA A 179 -1.42 -10.75 5.87
CA ALA A 179 -1.05 -9.71 4.91
C ALA A 179 -1.60 -10.09 3.54
N VAL A 180 -2.41 -9.22 2.95
CA VAL A 180 -3.05 -9.44 1.64
C VAL A 180 -2.45 -8.47 0.64
N PHE A 181 -1.97 -9.00 -0.49
CA PHE A 181 -1.37 -8.20 -1.55
C PHE A 181 -2.44 -7.41 -2.33
N LEU A 182 -2.13 -6.16 -2.65
CA LEU A 182 -2.95 -5.32 -3.51
C LEU A 182 -2.22 -5.00 -4.81
N ILE A 183 -1.14 -4.23 -4.75
CA ILE A 183 -0.37 -3.83 -5.94
C ILE A 183 1.13 -3.73 -5.62
N ASN A 184 1.98 -3.77 -6.65
CA ASN A 184 3.40 -3.46 -6.52
C ASN A 184 3.71 -2.06 -7.08
N MET A 185 4.36 -1.23 -6.27
CA MET A 185 4.62 0.17 -6.60
C MET A 185 5.88 0.42 -7.43
N LYS A 186 6.69 -0.60 -7.73
CA LYS A 186 7.99 -0.40 -8.39
C LYS A 186 7.83 0.33 -9.72
N THR A 187 6.77 0.06 -10.48
CA THR A 187 6.50 0.73 -11.75
C THR A 187 6.28 2.23 -11.57
N TYR A 188 5.33 2.64 -10.72
CA TYR A 188 5.07 4.07 -10.50
C TYR A 188 6.26 4.77 -9.83
N ILE A 189 6.99 4.10 -8.92
CA ILE A 189 8.20 4.65 -8.31
C ILE A 189 9.26 4.92 -9.40
N ARG A 190 9.42 4.04 -10.39
CA ARG A 190 10.36 4.26 -11.51
C ARG A 190 9.94 5.45 -12.37
N ILE A 191 8.65 5.53 -12.72
CA ILE A 191 8.10 6.67 -13.47
C ILE A 191 8.32 7.98 -12.70
N TRP A 192 8.15 7.97 -11.37
CA TRP A 192 8.36 9.10 -10.47
C TRP A 192 9.79 9.51 -10.17
N LYS A 193 10.76 8.64 -10.42
CA LYS A 193 12.16 9.05 -10.38
C LYS A 193 12.54 9.94 -11.56
N VAL A 194 11.84 9.85 -12.69
CA VAL A 194 12.14 10.67 -13.88
C VAL A 194 11.96 12.17 -13.62
N PRO A 195 10.86 12.63 -12.97
CA PRO A 195 10.71 14.03 -12.58
C PRO A 195 11.81 14.59 -11.67
N SER A 196 12.37 13.78 -10.77
CA SER A 196 13.32 14.24 -9.74
C SER A 196 14.76 14.41 -10.25
N TYR A 197 15.08 13.85 -11.43
CA TYR A 197 16.39 14.04 -12.08
C TYR A 197 16.59 15.45 -12.69
N GLY A 198 15.53 16.26 -12.79
CA GLY A 198 15.59 17.62 -13.37
C GLY A 198 16.20 18.70 -12.47
N SER A 199 16.51 18.38 -11.20
CA SER A 199 16.92 19.37 -10.19
C SER A 199 18.38 19.25 -9.72
N ARG A 200 19.22 18.42 -10.36
CA ARG A 200 20.67 18.44 -10.07
C ARG A 200 21.28 19.70 -10.68
N LYS A 201 21.60 20.69 -9.82
CA LYS A 201 22.48 21.81 -10.19
C LYS A 201 23.84 21.24 -10.62
N PRO A 202 24.52 21.83 -11.61
CA PRO A 202 25.87 21.43 -11.96
C PRO A 202 26.79 21.64 -10.75
N GLU A 203 27.54 20.58 -10.40
CA GLU A 203 28.67 20.66 -9.47
C GLU A 203 29.64 21.72 -9.97
N GLN A 204 29.83 22.78 -9.19
CA GLN A 204 31.01 23.62 -9.33
C GLN A 204 32.20 22.79 -8.87
N LYS A 205 33.00 22.32 -9.82
CA LYS A 205 34.34 21.81 -9.54
C LYS A 205 35.18 22.94 -8.97
N GLN A 206 35.82 22.68 -7.84
CA GLN A 206 36.93 23.47 -7.31
C GLN A 206 38.23 22.74 -7.59
#